data_AF-A0A537PKK7-F1
#
_entry.id   AF-A0A537PKK7-F1
#
_cell.length_a   1.000
_cell.length_b   1.000
_cell.length_c   1.000
_cell.angle_alpha   90.00
_cell.angle_beta   90.00
_cell.angle_gamma   90.00
#
_symmetry.space_group_name_H-M   'P 1'
#
loop_
_entity.id
_entity.type
_entity.pdbx_description
1 polymer ?
#
loop_
_entity_poly.entity_id
_entity_poly.type
_entity_poly.pdbx_seq_one_letter_code
_entity_poly.pdbx_strand_id
1 'polypeptide(L)'
;KQRPSDYLAKLYVDTMGFWAPHVREAVEVFGVDRVMLGTDYGPVPIDPAEHIDIVNGLAISAPDKDKILWRNAERFFNLNGIA
;
A
#
# COMPACT_ATOMS: atom_id res chain seq x y z
N LYS A 1 3.48 16.38 24.69
CA LYS A 1 4.36 15.92 23.58
C LYS A 1 3.97 14.48 23.26
N GLN A 2 3.66 14.15 22.00
CA GLN A 2 3.31 12.77 21.59
C GLN A 2 4.58 11.98 21.24
N ARG A 3 4.55 10.64 21.36
CA ARG A 3 5.63 9.77 20.90
C ARG A 3 5.66 9.75 19.36
N PRO A 4 6.81 9.52 18.72
CA PRO A 4 6.89 9.38 17.26
C PRO A 4 5.92 8.33 16.70
N SER A 5 5.75 7.20 17.40
CA SER A 5 4.82 6.14 16.99
C SER A 5 3.35 6.59 16.96
N ASP A 6 2.98 7.56 17.78
CA ASP A 6 1.60 8.05 17.84
C ASP A 6 1.21 8.80 16.54
N TYR A 7 2.19 9.15 15.69
CA TYR A 7 1.96 9.78 14.38
C TYR A 7 1.79 8.77 13.24
N LEU A 8 2.08 7.48 13.42
CA LEU A 8 1.99 6.48 12.34
C LEU A 8 0.56 6.39 11.78
N ALA A 9 -0.46 6.59 12.62
CA ALA A 9 -1.86 6.67 12.21
C ALA A 9 -2.20 7.88 11.30
N LYS A 10 -1.26 8.79 11.08
CA LYS A 10 -1.37 9.96 10.20
C LYS A 10 -0.54 9.83 8.93
N LEU A 11 0.28 8.78 8.81
CA LEU A 11 1.14 8.56 7.65
C LEU A 11 0.46 7.59 6.69
N TYR A 12 0.70 7.82 5.40
CA TYR A 12 0.39 6.90 4.32
C TYR A 12 1.70 6.38 3.76
N VAL A 13 1.74 5.09 3.45
CA VAL A 13 2.92 4.40 2.93
C VAL A 13 2.56 3.64 1.66
N ASP A 14 3.56 3.37 0.84
CA ASP A 14 3.39 2.48 -0.30
C ASP A 14 3.89 1.05 0.00
N THR A 15 3.73 0.15 -0.96
CA THR A 15 4.21 -1.23 -0.89
C THR A 15 5.59 -1.43 -1.51
N MET A 16 6.39 -0.37 -1.69
CA MET A 16 7.69 -0.51 -2.34
C MET A 16 8.59 -1.48 -1.57
N GLY A 17 8.87 -2.61 -2.21
CA GLY A 17 9.64 -3.71 -1.66
C GLY A 17 9.38 -5.01 -2.41
N PHE A 18 10.25 -5.99 -2.23
CA PHE A 18 10.26 -7.24 -3.02
C PHE A 18 9.96 -8.48 -2.16
N TRP A 19 9.34 -8.28 -0.99
CA TRP A 19 9.13 -9.34 -0.01
C TRP A 19 7.79 -9.18 0.70
N ALA A 20 6.92 -10.18 0.56
CA ALA A 20 5.55 -10.14 1.08
C ALA A 20 5.43 -9.86 2.60
N PRO A 21 6.34 -10.35 3.47
CA PRO A 21 6.34 -9.99 4.88
C PRO A 21 6.47 -8.49 5.17
N HIS A 22 7.14 -7.70 4.33
CA HIS A 22 7.19 -6.24 4.49
C HIS A 22 5.81 -5.61 4.25
N VAL A 23 5.10 -6.04 3.21
CA VAL A 23 3.76 -5.51 2.92
C VAL A 23 2.77 -5.89 4.03
N ARG A 24 2.90 -7.11 4.57
CA ARG A 24 2.10 -7.54 5.74
C ARG A 24 2.40 -6.67 6.98
N GLU A 25 3.67 -6.39 7.25
CA GLU A 25 4.08 -5.53 8.35
C GLU A 25 3.58 -4.09 8.17
N ALA A 26 3.62 -3.55 6.95
CA ALA A 26 3.02 -2.25 6.65
C ALA A 26 1.52 -2.21 6.97
N VAL A 27 0.77 -3.26 6.60
CA VAL A 27 -0.67 -3.35 6.93
C VAL A 27 -0.89 -3.44 8.45
N GLU A 28 -0.06 -4.20 9.16
CA GLU A 28 -0.14 -4.35 10.62
C GLU A 28 0.14 -3.03 11.35
N VAL A 29 1.16 -2.27 10.91
CA VAL A 29 1.63 -1.06 11.58
C VAL A 29 0.81 0.18 11.22
N PHE A 30 0.48 0.37 9.94
CA PHE A 30 -0.19 1.59 9.45
C PHE A 30 -1.71 1.41 9.30
N GLY A 31 -2.17 0.16 9.24
CA GLY A 31 -3.55 -0.19 8.93
C GLY A 31 -3.82 -0.17 7.42
N VAL A 32 -4.66 -1.11 6.97
CA VAL A 32 -4.96 -1.33 5.54
C VAL A 32 -5.41 -0.07 4.79
N ASP A 33 -6.10 0.87 5.45
CA ASP A 33 -6.62 2.09 4.82
C ASP A 33 -5.53 3.15 4.51
N ARG A 34 -4.26 2.86 4.86
CA ARG A 34 -3.11 3.77 4.72
C ARG A 34 -1.94 3.18 3.92
N VAL A 35 -2.12 1.99 3.36
CA VAL A 35 -1.13 1.33 2.50
C VAL A 35 -1.60 1.42 1.05
N MET A 36 -0.72 1.81 0.13
CA MET A 36 -1.02 1.98 -1.30
C MET A 36 -0.03 1.20 -2.16
N LEU A 37 -0.45 0.72 -3.32
CA LEU A 37 0.47 0.12 -4.29
C LEU A 37 1.47 1.19 -4.76
N GLY A 38 2.75 0.87 -4.67
CA GLY A 38 3.84 1.62 -5.27
C GLY A 38 4.82 0.65 -5.93
N THR A 39 5.37 1.03 -7.08
CA THR A 39 6.28 0.19 -7.89
C THR A 39 7.64 0.82 -8.16
N ASP A 40 7.81 2.13 -7.93
CA ASP A 40 9.01 2.90 -8.29
C ASP A 40 9.49 2.53 -9.71
N TYR A 41 8.51 2.43 -10.61
CA TYR A 41 8.72 1.97 -11.98
C TYR A 41 9.60 2.96 -12.75
N GLY A 42 10.61 2.42 -13.43
CA GLY A 42 11.65 3.19 -14.11
C GLY A 42 12.99 3.04 -13.39
N PRO A 43 13.14 3.56 -12.16
CA PRO A 43 14.32 3.31 -11.32
C PRO A 43 14.49 1.85 -10.88
N VAL A 44 13.40 1.17 -10.52
CA VAL A 44 13.43 -0.23 -10.11
C VAL A 44 13.23 -1.14 -11.33
N PRO A 45 14.19 -2.03 -11.65
CA PRO A 45 14.13 -2.89 -12.83
C PRO A 45 13.31 -4.17 -12.56
N ILE A 46 12.10 -4.01 -12.02
CA ILE A 46 11.17 -5.11 -11.71
C ILE A 46 9.84 -4.82 -12.40
N ASP A 47 9.21 -5.87 -12.91
CA ASP A 47 7.90 -5.75 -13.53
C ASP A 47 6.87 -5.29 -12.48
N PRO A 48 6.12 -4.20 -12.69
CA PRO A 48 4.99 -3.80 -11.84
C PRO A 48 4.04 -4.95 -11.46
N ALA A 49 3.89 -5.95 -12.34
CA ALA A 49 3.10 -7.15 -12.07
C ALA A 49 3.57 -7.91 -10.83
N GLU A 50 4.87 -7.96 -10.54
CA GLU A 50 5.38 -8.66 -9.35
C GLU A 50 4.91 -7.98 -8.05
N HIS A 51 4.82 -6.66 -8.02
CA HIS A 51 4.29 -5.92 -6.87
C HIS A 51 2.78 -6.19 -6.67
N ILE A 52 2.04 -6.32 -7.77
CA ILE A 52 0.62 -6.69 -7.75
C ILE A 52 0.46 -8.11 -7.20
N ASP A 53 1.30 -9.05 -7.64
CA ASP A 53 1.27 -10.44 -7.18
C ASP A 53 1.59 -10.56 -5.69
N ILE A 54 2.51 -9.75 -5.16
CA ILE A 54 2.80 -9.69 -3.72
C ILE A 54 1.53 -9.31 -2.94
N VAL A 55 0.80 -8.28 -3.37
CA VAL A 55 -0.45 -7.85 -2.71
C VAL A 55 -1.54 -8.92 -2.84
N ASN A 56 -1.66 -9.54 -4.01
CA ASN A 56 -2.61 -10.62 -4.25
C ASN A 56 -2.31 -11.87 -3.40
N GLY A 57 -1.05 -12.12 -3.07
CA GLY A 57 -0.63 -13.23 -2.21
C GLY A 57 -0.90 -13.02 -0.71
N LEU A 58 -1.29 -11.83 -0.27
CA LEU A 58 -1.56 -11.57 1.15
C LEU A 58 -2.79 -12.34 1.65
N ALA A 59 -2.69 -12.84 2.89
CA ALA A 59 -3.78 -13.50 3.60
C ALA A 59 -4.75 -12.48 4.24
N ILE A 60 -5.29 -11.58 3.43
CA ILE A 60 -6.29 -10.56 3.80
C ILE A 60 -7.50 -10.63 2.86
N SER A 61 -8.59 -9.94 3.21
CA SER A 61 -9.82 -9.96 2.43
C SER A 61 -9.62 -9.36 1.02
N ALA A 62 -10.42 -9.80 0.03
CA ALA A 62 -10.38 -9.19 -1.31
C ALA A 62 -10.67 -7.67 -1.29
N PRO A 63 -11.65 -7.16 -0.51
CA PRO A 63 -11.83 -5.72 -0.33
C PRO A 63 -10.61 -4.99 0.23
N ASP A 64 -9.84 -5.64 1.11
CA ASP A 64 -8.62 -5.06 1.66
C ASP A 64 -7.47 -5.05 0.64
N LYS A 65 -7.41 -6.05 -0.25
CA LYS A 65 -6.49 -6.01 -1.41
C LYS A 65 -6.83 -4.86 -2.34
N ASP A 66 -8.11 -4.66 -2.65
CA ASP A 66 -8.61 -3.52 -3.44
C ASP A 66 -8.17 -2.17 -2.87
N LYS A 67 -8.20 -2.03 -1.53
CA LYS A 67 -7.73 -0.81 -0.86
C LYS A 67 -6.28 -0.52 -1.18
N ILE A 68 -5.42 -1.53 -1.05
CA ILE A 68 -3.98 -1.41 -1.33
C ILE A 68 -3.76 -1.16 -2.83
N LEU A 69 -4.39 -1.97 -3.69
CA LEU A 69 -4.17 -1.93 -5.13
C LEU A 69 -4.61 -0.60 -5.76
N TRP A 70 -5.72 0.00 -5.29
CA TRP A 70 -6.22 1.24 -5.92
C TRP A 70 -7.11 2.13 -5.04
N ARG A 71 -8.01 1.62 -4.20
CA ARG A 71 -9.04 2.47 -3.54
C ARG A 71 -8.45 3.49 -2.56
N ASN A 72 -7.32 3.18 -1.93
CA ASN A 72 -6.65 4.14 -1.06
C ASN A 72 -6.03 5.28 -1.86
N ALA A 73 -5.33 4.96 -2.96
CA ALA A 73 -4.75 5.96 -3.85
C ALA A 73 -5.84 6.82 -4.50
N GLU A 74 -6.93 6.19 -4.97
CA GLU A 74 -8.10 6.88 -5.51
C GLU A 74 -8.65 7.92 -4.53
N ARG A 75 -8.87 7.53 -3.26
CA ARG A 75 -9.34 8.45 -2.20
C ARG A 75 -8.30 9.51 -1.84
N PHE A 76 -7.03 9.13 -1.71
CA PHE A 76 -5.95 10.01 -1.26
C PHE A 76 -5.63 11.10 -2.30
N PHE A 77 -5.60 10.74 -3.59
CA PHE A 77 -5.33 11.65 -4.69
C PHE A 77 -6.59 12.24 -5.35
N ASN A 78 -7.78 11.90 -4.84
CA ASN A 78 -9.07 12.37 -5.34
C ASN A 78 -9.30 12.08 -6.84
N LEU A 79 -9.15 10.81 -7.24
CA LEU A 79 -9.18 10.38 -8.64
C LEU A 79 -10.59 10.04 -9.19
N ASN A 80 -11.62 10.04 -8.34
CA ASN A 80 -13.01 9.67 -8.67
C ASN A 80 -13.66 10.46 -9.83
N GLY A 81 -13.08 11.60 -10.22
CA GLY A 81 -13.58 12.49 -11.28
C GLY A 81 -12.88 12.35 -12.63
N ILE A 82 -11.97 11.39 -12.80
CA ILE A 82 -11.13 11.22 -13.99
C ILE A 82 -11.64 10.08 -14.91
N ALA A 83 -12.83 9.53 -14.63
CA ALA A 83 -13.46 8.48 -15.45
C ALA A 83 -14.06 9.03 -16.75
#